data_AF-A0A1Z9TJ67-F1
#
_entry.id   AF-A0A1Z9TJ67-F1
#
_cell.length_a   1.000
_cell.length_b   1.000
_cell.length_c   1.000
_cell.angle_alpha   90.00
_cell.angle_beta   90.00
_cell.angle_gamma   90.00
#
_symmetry.space_group_name_H-M   'P 1'
#
loop_
_entity.id
_entity.type
_entity.pdbx_description
1 polymer ?
#
loop_
_entity_poly.entity_id
_entity_poly.type
_entity_poly.pdbx_seq_one_letter_code
_entity_poly.pdbx_strand_id
1 'polypeptide(L)'
;MPYINGKYTETNPPEELDYEEHEDGICDPQMNDYLLNRNYAHIWENGYQLEVQDGCWYELYLKDRAHGSAPKSEENLSTKEQELIQLISSLYKGSDLGYFSDQGQITFYVSDKEELLDEDLLLSSFEKINIKDLSSDVLARLKNLQIAIDKHKNNDNDSIQDHSVLIDQIANSEIEFHEINEEDKNNREFILELVKAHHFSFMHIPDKFKDDKEITLNAVTGSAYHLEVASDAMKSDKEVVLVAVRAFGSSLEYASEELKNDREVILASLGDAYSGFDHAPDELKSDREFFLSVIKKAPSYYKYLSLELKSDREIALLAARNSVNGFLDAPEEFKSDKDFIIEALQPSDNLNGRLIEFIPDGLKEDREIVSMALKKSNGSAFEFASEELRNDTEYFLQMPLLGLAYEYAGEGIKSDKEILLRIFEEGNIHSLEYASNELRADKEIVMKAIGIQPWALTLADEKLHNDEDLIAAGGIVELE
;
A
#
# COMPACT_ATOMS: atom_id res chain seq x y z
N MET A 1 43.59 43.54 -14.05
CA MET A 1 44.08 44.95 -14.01
C MET A 1 42.89 45.91 -13.91
N PRO A 2 42.97 47.01 -13.13
CA PRO A 2 41.86 47.93 -12.86
C PRO A 2 41.71 49.04 -13.93
N TYR A 3 40.51 49.59 -14.01
CA TYR A 3 39.99 50.41 -15.11
C TYR A 3 40.21 51.91 -14.94
N ILE A 4 40.99 52.60 -15.81
CA ILE A 4 40.94 54.07 -15.94
C ILE A 4 41.23 54.54 -17.39
N ASN A 5 40.36 55.41 -17.91
CA ASN A 5 40.46 56.21 -19.16
C ASN A 5 40.20 55.54 -20.52
N GLY A 6 39.24 54.63 -20.57
CA GLY A 6 38.23 54.68 -21.63
C GLY A 6 38.64 54.20 -23.03
N LYS A 7 39.56 53.23 -23.13
CA LYS A 7 39.63 52.23 -24.21
C LYS A 7 40.79 51.26 -23.98
N TYR A 8 40.49 49.97 -23.90
CA TYR A 8 41.39 48.93 -24.43
C TYR A 8 40.64 48.24 -25.57
N THR A 9 41.20 48.34 -26.76
CA THR A 9 40.75 47.65 -27.98
C THR A 9 41.73 46.53 -28.31
N GLU A 10 41.17 45.46 -28.86
CA GLU A 10 41.76 44.26 -29.50
C GLU A 10 42.09 43.05 -28.60
N THR A 11 41.09 42.15 -28.57
CA THR A 11 41.14 40.70 -28.87
C THR A 11 42.39 39.91 -28.49
N ASN A 12 42.28 39.11 -27.42
CA ASN A 12 42.74 37.73 -27.32
C ASN A 12 41.91 37.00 -26.25
N PRO A 13 41.68 35.68 -26.37
CA PRO A 13 41.10 34.88 -25.29
C PRO A 13 42.01 34.98 -24.06
N PRO A 14 41.49 34.89 -22.82
CA PRO A 14 42.32 35.02 -21.63
C PRO A 14 43.25 33.79 -21.55
N GLU A 15 44.48 33.94 -22.06
CA GLU A 15 45.59 33.08 -21.68
C GLU A 15 45.96 33.46 -20.24
N GLU A 16 45.76 32.53 -19.31
CA GLU A 16 45.98 32.65 -17.85
C GLU A 16 44.84 33.34 -17.09
N LEU A 17 43.74 32.60 -16.89
CA LEU A 17 42.84 32.83 -15.75
C LEU A 17 43.54 32.30 -14.49
N ASP A 18 43.86 33.21 -13.57
CA ASP A 18 44.41 32.88 -12.25
C ASP A 18 43.29 32.30 -11.38
N TYR A 19 43.48 31.06 -10.90
CA TYR A 19 42.43 30.23 -10.27
C TYR A 19 41.97 30.75 -8.87
N GLU A 20 42.47 31.90 -8.41
CA GLU A 20 42.16 32.46 -7.08
C GLU A 20 41.20 33.68 -7.10
N GLU A 21 40.76 34.19 -8.27
CA GLU A 21 39.87 35.38 -8.36
C GLU A 21 38.41 35.09 -8.84
N HIS A 22 37.86 33.90 -8.60
CA HIS A 22 36.44 33.60 -8.87
C HIS A 22 35.48 34.05 -7.73
N GLU A 23 35.67 35.24 -7.14
CA GLU A 23 34.71 35.77 -6.15
C GLU A 23 33.52 36.53 -6.79
N ASP A 24 33.55 36.85 -8.09
CA ASP A 24 32.61 37.80 -8.69
C ASP A 24 31.68 37.22 -9.79
N GLY A 25 31.53 35.90 -9.89
CA GLY A 25 30.53 35.27 -10.77
C GLY A 25 29.12 35.35 -10.19
N ILE A 26 28.19 36.05 -10.84
CA ILE A 26 26.78 36.09 -10.40
C ILE A 26 26.09 34.78 -10.85
N CYS A 27 25.58 33.99 -9.91
CA CYS A 27 24.64 32.90 -10.21
C CYS A 27 23.40 33.47 -10.92
N ASP A 28 23.14 33.05 -12.17
CA ASP A 28 21.94 33.43 -12.91
C ASP A 28 20.73 32.59 -12.47
N PRO A 29 19.68 33.18 -11.86
CA PRO A 29 18.50 32.44 -11.45
C PRO A 29 17.66 31.90 -12.62
N GLN A 30 17.60 32.60 -13.76
CA GLN A 30 16.78 32.20 -14.89
C GLN A 30 17.37 31.02 -15.65
N MET A 31 18.70 30.98 -15.83
CA MET A 31 19.36 29.84 -16.47
C MET A 31 19.35 28.60 -15.55
N ASN A 32 19.47 28.79 -14.23
CA ASN A 32 19.26 27.71 -13.26
C ASN A 32 17.81 27.18 -13.30
N ASP A 33 16.82 28.07 -13.40
CA ASP A 33 15.43 27.64 -13.54
C ASP A 33 15.15 26.90 -14.85
N TYR A 34 15.87 27.22 -15.92
CA TYR A 34 15.66 26.58 -17.23
C TYR A 34 16.44 25.26 -17.40
N LEU A 35 17.72 25.22 -17.01
CA LEU A 35 18.61 24.07 -17.23
C LEU A 35 18.73 23.13 -16.02
N LEU A 36 18.65 23.65 -14.78
CA LEU A 36 18.74 22.82 -13.57
C LEU A 36 17.37 22.33 -13.09
N ASN A 37 16.28 23.09 -13.27
CA ASN A 37 14.95 22.73 -12.71
C ASN A 37 14.04 21.88 -13.63
N ARG A 38 14.26 21.86 -14.96
CA ARG A 38 13.44 21.03 -15.89
C ARG A 38 14.12 19.73 -16.27
N ASN A 39 13.86 18.63 -15.55
CA ASN A 39 14.22 17.23 -15.89
C ASN A 39 15.71 16.90 -16.18
N TYR A 40 16.62 17.88 -16.23
CA TYR A 40 18.06 17.69 -16.46
C TYR A 40 18.91 17.97 -15.20
N ALA A 41 18.25 18.16 -14.05
CA ALA A 41 18.84 18.37 -12.72
C ALA A 41 19.85 17.28 -12.28
N HIS A 42 19.86 16.14 -12.97
CA HIS A 42 20.75 15.01 -12.71
C HIS A 42 22.06 15.08 -13.52
N ILE A 43 22.19 16.05 -14.44
CA ILE A 43 23.32 16.19 -15.36
C ILE A 43 24.26 17.32 -14.92
N TRP A 44 23.71 18.45 -14.49
CA TRP A 44 24.46 19.67 -14.18
C TRP A 44 24.47 19.98 -12.68
N GLU A 45 25.60 20.49 -12.18
CA GLU A 45 25.76 20.94 -10.79
C GLU A 45 25.49 22.44 -10.64
N ASN A 46 26.14 23.26 -11.47
CA ASN A 46 26.13 24.74 -11.37
C ASN A 46 26.31 25.40 -12.74
N GLY A 47 25.91 26.68 -12.84
CA GLY A 47 26.13 27.53 -14.02
C GLY A 47 26.41 28.99 -13.63
N TYR A 48 27.34 29.63 -14.35
CA TYR A 48 27.81 30.99 -14.11
C TYR A 48 27.85 31.80 -15.41
N GLN A 49 27.76 33.13 -15.28
CA GLN A 49 27.97 34.04 -16.39
C GLN A 49 28.82 35.25 -16.00
N LEU A 50 29.54 35.80 -16.98
CA LEU A 50 30.34 37.00 -16.87
C LEU A 50 30.06 37.94 -18.06
N GLU A 51 29.40 39.06 -17.78
CA GLU A 51 29.18 40.11 -18.78
C GLU A 51 30.49 40.87 -19.07
N VAL A 52 30.80 41.06 -20.34
CA VAL A 52 31.95 41.83 -20.84
C VAL A 52 31.48 42.87 -21.86
N GLN A 53 32.38 43.76 -22.29
CA GLN A 53 32.01 44.98 -23.02
C GLN A 53 31.33 44.74 -24.39
N ASP A 54 31.55 43.57 -25.01
CA ASP A 54 31.03 43.22 -26.34
C ASP A 54 30.25 41.88 -26.35
N GLY A 55 29.79 41.39 -25.18
CA GLY A 55 29.11 40.09 -25.04
C GLY A 55 29.02 39.55 -23.62
N CYS A 56 28.56 38.30 -23.49
CA CYS A 56 28.51 37.55 -22.24
C CYS A 56 29.22 36.20 -22.38
N TRP A 57 30.01 35.83 -21.37
CA TRP A 57 30.62 34.50 -21.22
C TRP A 57 29.77 33.63 -20.30
N TYR A 58 29.55 32.38 -20.67
CA TYR A 58 28.81 31.39 -19.89
C TYR A 58 29.66 30.18 -19.54
N GLU A 59 29.49 29.65 -18.33
CA GLU A 59 30.21 28.47 -17.81
C GLU A 59 29.23 27.50 -17.13
N LEU A 60 29.20 26.23 -17.55
CA LEU A 60 28.31 25.19 -17.01
C LEU A 60 29.10 23.99 -16.50
N TYR A 61 28.73 23.43 -15.34
CA TYR A 61 29.43 22.33 -14.67
C TYR A 61 28.59 21.05 -14.56
N LEU A 62 29.19 19.89 -14.83
CA LEU A 62 28.54 18.57 -14.67
C LEU A 62 28.56 18.08 -13.21
N LYS A 63 27.48 17.41 -12.79
CA LYS A 63 27.14 17.04 -11.40
C LYS A 63 28.12 16.12 -10.64
N ASP A 64 29.12 15.57 -11.32
CA ASP A 64 30.08 14.60 -10.76
C ASP A 64 31.55 15.05 -10.85
N ARG A 65 31.84 16.35 -11.07
CA ARG A 65 33.21 16.84 -11.20
C ARG A 65 33.53 17.97 -10.20
N ALA A 66 34.53 17.73 -9.35
CA ALA A 66 35.00 18.70 -8.37
C ALA A 66 35.96 19.72 -8.98
N HIS A 67 35.80 20.98 -8.60
CA HIS A 67 36.74 22.08 -8.87
C HIS A 67 38.17 21.67 -8.46
N GLY A 68 39.14 21.70 -9.39
CA GLY A 68 40.58 21.55 -9.07
C GLY A 68 41.17 20.13 -9.02
N SER A 69 40.56 19.12 -9.63
CA SER A 69 41.20 17.78 -9.81
C SER A 69 42.20 17.79 -11.00
N ALA A 70 42.94 16.70 -11.28
CA ALA A 70 43.90 16.63 -12.39
C ALA A 70 43.29 16.03 -13.69
N PRO A 71 43.70 16.46 -14.90
CA PRO A 71 42.93 16.26 -16.14
C PRO A 71 42.96 14.82 -16.67
N LYS A 72 41.84 14.37 -17.26
CA LYS A 72 41.72 13.12 -18.04
C LYS A 72 41.34 13.43 -19.49
N SER A 73 41.95 12.72 -20.45
CA SER A 73 41.76 12.92 -21.90
C SER A 73 40.43 12.40 -22.45
N GLU A 74 40.04 12.94 -23.62
CA GLU A 74 38.81 12.70 -24.40
C GLU A 74 38.46 11.22 -24.66
N GLU A 75 39.46 10.34 -24.67
CA GLU A 75 39.31 8.89 -24.86
C GLU A 75 38.57 8.17 -23.71
N ASN A 76 38.34 8.85 -22.58
CA ASN A 76 37.65 8.30 -21.41
C ASN A 76 36.21 8.82 -21.22
N LEU A 77 35.66 9.57 -22.19
CA LEU A 77 34.26 9.98 -22.17
C LEU A 77 33.35 8.80 -22.50
N SER A 78 32.23 8.69 -21.79
CA SER A 78 31.18 7.74 -22.14
C SER A 78 30.49 8.15 -23.44
N THR A 79 29.93 7.17 -24.16
CA THR A 79 29.23 7.41 -25.43
C THR A 79 28.12 8.46 -25.32
N LYS A 80 27.44 8.54 -24.16
CA LYS A 80 26.37 9.53 -23.92
C LYS A 80 26.90 10.96 -23.73
N GLU A 81 28.09 11.12 -23.15
CA GLU A 81 28.73 12.43 -22.98
C GLU A 81 29.23 12.96 -24.33
N GLN A 82 29.77 12.08 -25.18
CA GLN A 82 30.18 12.42 -26.55
C GLN A 82 28.98 12.84 -27.42
N GLU A 83 27.85 12.14 -27.31
CA GLU A 83 26.60 12.48 -28.01
C GLU A 83 26.02 13.81 -27.57
N LEU A 84 26.06 14.13 -26.27
CA LEU A 84 25.57 15.41 -25.73
C LEU A 84 26.44 16.58 -26.19
N ILE A 85 27.77 16.41 -26.20
CA ILE A 85 28.71 17.43 -26.69
C ILE A 85 28.48 17.68 -28.18
N GLN A 86 28.33 16.63 -29.00
CA GLN A 86 28.02 16.77 -30.42
C GLN A 86 26.69 17.48 -30.67
N LEU A 87 25.67 17.21 -29.86
CA LEU A 87 24.37 17.88 -29.94
C LEU A 87 24.51 19.39 -29.66
N ILE A 88 25.20 19.77 -28.59
CA ILE A 88 25.41 21.17 -28.20
C ILE A 88 26.26 21.91 -29.25
N SER A 89 27.33 21.29 -29.74
CA SER A 89 28.18 21.86 -30.80
C SER A 89 27.44 22.02 -32.14
N SER A 90 26.40 21.22 -32.40
CA SER A 90 25.59 21.34 -33.63
C SER A 90 24.59 22.49 -33.62
N LEU A 91 24.28 23.02 -32.43
CA LEU A 91 23.27 24.05 -32.21
C LEU A 91 23.83 25.49 -32.26
N TYR A 92 25.15 25.67 -32.19
CA TYR A 92 25.80 26.99 -32.23
C TYR A 92 26.77 27.12 -33.42
N LYS A 93 26.72 28.26 -34.14
CA LYS A 93 27.64 28.57 -35.25
C LYS A 93 28.43 29.88 -35.10
N GLY A 94 28.37 30.53 -33.94
CA GLY A 94 29.21 31.68 -33.56
C GLY A 94 30.57 31.23 -33.01
N SER A 95 31.62 32.00 -33.30
CA SER A 95 33.04 31.60 -33.26
C SER A 95 33.59 31.22 -31.88
N ASP A 96 34.33 30.10 -31.89
CA ASP A 96 35.09 29.51 -30.78
C ASP A 96 34.25 29.04 -29.57
N LEU A 97 33.60 27.88 -29.75
CA LEU A 97 33.69 26.82 -28.73
C LEU A 97 35.16 26.39 -28.62
N GLY A 98 36.00 27.32 -28.16
CA GLY A 98 37.38 27.10 -27.83
C GLY A 98 37.39 26.09 -26.72
N TYR A 99 37.71 24.87 -27.10
CA TYR A 99 37.76 23.68 -26.26
C TYR A 99 38.71 23.93 -25.07
N PHE A 100 38.21 24.48 -23.97
CA PHE A 100 38.82 24.28 -22.67
C PHE A 100 38.13 23.09 -22.05
N SER A 101 38.47 21.92 -22.59
CA SER A 101 38.20 20.63 -21.97
C SER A 101 39.08 20.46 -20.75
N ASP A 102 38.97 21.34 -19.77
CA ASP A 102 39.42 21.02 -18.44
C ASP A 102 38.19 20.65 -17.60
N GLN A 103 38.00 19.33 -17.53
CA GLN A 103 37.44 18.70 -16.34
C GLN A 103 35.95 18.97 -16.04
N GLY A 104 35.08 18.84 -17.04
CA GLY A 104 33.61 18.76 -16.84
C GLY A 104 32.89 20.09 -16.84
N GLN A 105 33.51 21.09 -17.44
CA GLN A 105 32.98 22.42 -17.67
C GLN A 105 32.72 22.64 -19.17
N ILE A 106 31.63 23.32 -19.51
CA ILE A 106 31.37 23.84 -20.86
C ILE A 106 31.34 25.35 -20.78
N THR A 107 32.24 26.00 -21.53
CA THR A 107 32.33 27.46 -21.60
C THR A 107 32.03 27.94 -23.01
N PHE A 108 31.21 28.98 -23.16
CA PHE A 108 30.92 29.58 -24.47
C PHE A 108 30.66 31.09 -24.36
N TYR A 109 30.97 31.81 -25.44
CA TYR A 109 30.81 33.25 -25.57
C TYR A 109 29.63 33.59 -26.47
N VAL A 110 28.86 34.61 -26.09
CA VAL A 110 27.79 35.19 -26.90
C VAL A 110 28.09 36.67 -27.07
N SER A 111 28.31 37.13 -28.30
CA SER A 111 28.59 38.56 -28.54
C SER A 111 27.31 39.41 -28.50
N ASP A 112 27.43 40.71 -28.18
CA ASP A 112 26.30 41.67 -28.17
C ASP A 112 25.61 41.86 -29.54
N LYS A 113 26.20 41.32 -30.61
CA LYS A 113 25.65 41.32 -31.97
C LYS A 113 24.96 40.01 -32.34
N GLU A 114 25.10 38.99 -31.51
CA GLU A 114 24.39 37.72 -31.64
C GLU A 114 23.26 37.72 -30.62
N GLU A 115 22.01 37.81 -31.09
CA GLU A 115 20.87 37.51 -30.21
C GLU A 115 20.96 36.03 -29.80
N LEU A 116 20.81 35.76 -28.50
CA LEU A 116 20.57 34.41 -28.00
C LEU A 116 19.47 33.75 -28.86
N LEU A 117 19.79 32.58 -29.42
CA LEU A 117 18.90 31.65 -30.13
C LEU A 117 17.55 32.25 -30.57
N ASP A 118 17.53 32.92 -31.73
CA ASP A 118 16.29 33.21 -32.44
C ASP A 118 15.58 31.87 -32.77
N GLU A 119 14.33 31.74 -32.36
CA GLU A 119 13.47 30.55 -32.45
C GLU A 119 13.42 29.98 -33.88
N ASP A 120 13.43 30.86 -34.89
CA ASP A 120 13.42 30.48 -36.31
C ASP A 120 14.74 29.83 -36.75
N LEU A 121 15.86 30.22 -36.14
CA LEU A 121 17.18 29.66 -36.43
C LEU A 121 17.35 28.27 -35.82
N LEU A 122 16.81 28.07 -34.61
CA LEU A 122 16.76 26.78 -33.92
C LEU A 122 15.92 25.76 -34.73
N LEU A 123 14.73 26.17 -35.19
CA LEU A 123 13.84 25.35 -36.02
C LEU A 123 14.44 24.98 -37.37
N SER A 124 15.04 25.94 -38.08
CA SER A 124 15.69 25.68 -39.39
C SER A 124 16.92 24.75 -39.29
N SER A 125 17.46 24.58 -38.08
CA SER A 125 18.59 23.69 -37.81
C SER A 125 18.13 22.25 -37.59
N PHE A 126 16.94 22.03 -37.00
CA PHE A 126 16.33 20.69 -36.88
C PHE A 126 15.92 20.09 -38.23
N GLU A 127 15.40 20.90 -39.16
CA GLU A 127 15.00 20.46 -40.51
C GLU A 127 16.19 19.97 -41.36
N LYS A 128 17.42 20.35 -41.00
CA LYS A 128 18.66 19.96 -41.70
C LYS A 128 19.28 18.67 -41.15
N ILE A 129 18.77 18.14 -40.04
CA ILE A 129 19.27 16.91 -39.43
C ILE A 129 18.83 15.73 -40.30
N ASN A 130 19.80 14.97 -40.84
CA ASN A 130 19.49 13.78 -41.62
C ASN A 130 19.13 12.61 -40.69
N ILE A 131 17.83 12.48 -40.41
CA ILE A 131 17.21 11.65 -39.35
C ILE A 131 17.53 10.14 -39.44
N LYS A 132 18.15 9.67 -40.54
CA LYS A 132 18.37 8.24 -40.81
C LYS A 132 19.53 7.60 -40.03
N ASP A 133 20.42 8.40 -39.44
CA ASP A 133 21.62 7.90 -38.74
C ASP A 133 21.54 8.01 -37.20
N LEU A 134 20.39 8.44 -36.65
CA LEU A 134 20.20 8.62 -35.22
C LEU A 134 19.63 7.38 -34.53
N SER A 135 20.07 7.11 -33.30
CA SER A 135 19.52 6.04 -32.47
C SER A 135 18.05 6.32 -32.11
N SER A 136 17.26 5.26 -31.92
CA SER A 136 15.81 5.35 -31.69
C SER A 136 15.44 6.17 -30.44
N ASP A 137 16.31 6.19 -29.43
CA ASP A 137 16.09 6.93 -28.18
C ASP A 137 16.33 8.44 -28.35
N VAL A 138 17.32 8.83 -29.16
CA VAL A 138 17.57 10.23 -29.53
C VAL A 138 16.47 10.75 -30.44
N LEU A 139 15.98 9.91 -31.36
CA LEU A 139 14.82 10.19 -32.20
C LEU A 139 13.54 10.46 -31.40
N ALA A 140 13.32 9.70 -30.31
CA ALA A 140 12.20 9.92 -29.40
C ALA A 140 12.33 11.24 -28.64
N ARG A 141 13.54 11.58 -28.19
CA ARG A 141 13.81 12.84 -27.47
C ARG A 141 13.69 14.07 -28.37
N LEU A 142 14.14 13.98 -29.62
CA LEU A 142 13.96 15.04 -30.63
C LEU A 142 12.49 15.24 -30.99
N LYS A 143 11.70 14.18 -31.07
CA LYS A 143 10.24 14.28 -31.23
C LYS A 143 9.59 14.98 -30.04
N ASN A 144 9.99 14.66 -28.81
CA ASN A 144 9.45 15.30 -27.61
C ASN A 144 9.85 16.79 -27.53
N LEU A 145 11.04 17.15 -28.00
CA LEU A 145 11.50 18.53 -28.08
C LEU A 145 10.75 19.29 -29.19
N GLN A 146 10.51 18.69 -30.35
CA GLN A 146 9.66 19.25 -31.40
C GLN A 146 8.24 19.50 -30.89
N ILE A 147 7.66 18.55 -30.16
CA ILE A 147 6.35 18.71 -29.49
C ILE A 147 6.36 19.87 -28.49
N ALA A 148 7.47 20.07 -27.77
CA ALA A 148 7.63 21.19 -26.83
C ALA A 148 7.77 22.55 -27.56
N ILE A 149 8.39 22.57 -28.73
CA ILE A 149 8.49 23.78 -29.59
C ILE A 149 7.14 24.08 -30.25
N ASP A 150 6.41 23.05 -30.72
CA ASP A 150 5.06 23.20 -31.25
C ASP A 150 4.09 23.69 -30.16
N LYS A 151 4.28 23.26 -28.90
CA LYS A 151 3.60 23.83 -27.71
C LYS A 151 3.89 25.33 -27.53
N HIS A 152 5.08 25.81 -27.88
CA HIS A 152 5.45 27.22 -27.75
C HIS A 152 4.88 28.09 -28.89
N LYS A 153 4.80 27.54 -30.11
CA LYS A 153 4.14 28.17 -31.27
C LYS A 153 2.64 28.36 -31.10
N ASN A 154 1.98 27.44 -30.38
CA ASN A 154 0.53 27.44 -30.20
C ASN A 154 0.03 28.35 -29.05
N ASN A 155 0.92 29.16 -28.45
CA ASN A 155 0.52 30.15 -27.43
C ASN A 155 -0.09 31.44 -28.02
N ASP A 156 -0.19 31.56 -29.35
CA ASP A 156 -1.05 32.54 -30.02
C ASP A 156 -2.24 31.83 -30.69
N ASN A 157 -3.33 31.72 -29.94
CA ASN A 157 -4.71 31.39 -30.30
C ASN A 157 -5.08 29.98 -30.83
N ASP A 158 -6.08 29.40 -30.14
CA ASP A 158 -6.98 28.29 -30.49
C ASP A 158 -6.55 26.82 -30.26
N SER A 159 -7.01 26.30 -29.11
CA SER A 159 -7.89 25.10 -29.02
C SER A 159 -7.35 23.66 -29.14
N ILE A 160 -6.29 23.29 -28.41
CA ILE A 160 -6.20 21.91 -27.88
C ILE A 160 -5.67 21.97 -26.45
N GLN A 161 -6.59 22.03 -25.48
CA GLN A 161 -6.24 21.80 -24.08
C GLN A 161 -5.92 20.31 -23.94
N ASP A 162 -4.71 19.96 -23.54
CA ASP A 162 -4.31 18.56 -23.35
C ASP A 162 -5.22 17.96 -22.26
N HIS A 163 -6.11 17.04 -22.66
CA HIS A 163 -7.09 16.42 -21.76
C HIS A 163 -6.44 15.80 -20.53
N SER A 164 -5.18 15.33 -20.64
CA SER A 164 -4.44 14.83 -19.48
C SER A 164 -4.16 15.92 -18.44
N VAL A 165 -3.70 17.09 -18.90
CA VAL A 165 -3.44 18.24 -18.04
C VAL A 165 -4.74 18.74 -17.41
N LEU A 166 -5.82 18.80 -18.19
CA LEU A 166 -7.13 19.25 -17.69
C LEU A 166 -7.67 18.31 -16.61
N ILE A 167 -7.53 16.99 -16.79
CA ILE A 167 -7.90 15.99 -15.79
C ILE A 167 -7.08 16.17 -14.51
N ASP A 168 -5.76 16.35 -14.63
CA ASP A 168 -4.88 16.56 -13.47
C ASP A 168 -5.25 17.84 -12.69
N GLN A 169 -5.57 18.93 -13.39
CA GLN A 169 -6.02 20.18 -12.78
C GLN A 169 -7.33 20.01 -12.01
N ILE A 170 -8.30 19.27 -12.58
CA ILE A 170 -9.56 18.96 -11.88
C ILE A 170 -9.30 18.07 -10.66
N ALA A 171 -8.46 17.04 -10.80
CA ALA A 171 -8.14 16.10 -9.73
C ALA A 171 -7.44 16.78 -8.54
N ASN A 172 -6.56 17.75 -8.81
CA ASN A 172 -5.88 18.55 -7.79
C ASN A 172 -6.72 19.70 -7.24
N SER A 173 -7.99 19.82 -7.65
CA SER A 173 -8.88 20.94 -7.28
C SER A 173 -8.32 22.32 -7.66
N GLU A 174 -7.49 22.39 -8.70
CA GLU A 174 -6.97 23.66 -9.25
C GLU A 174 -8.02 24.38 -10.07
N ILE A 175 -8.91 23.63 -10.71
CA ILE A 175 -10.09 24.12 -11.43
C ILE A 175 -11.30 23.26 -11.10
N GLU A 176 -12.49 23.84 -11.12
CA GLU A 176 -13.75 23.13 -10.98
C GLU A 176 -14.30 22.70 -12.34
N PHE A 177 -15.05 21.59 -12.38
CA PHE A 177 -15.66 21.07 -13.63
C PHE A 177 -16.53 22.11 -14.37
N HIS A 178 -17.16 23.04 -13.64
CA HIS A 178 -18.02 24.05 -14.25
C HIS A 178 -17.22 25.13 -15.02
N GLU A 179 -15.91 25.25 -14.76
CA GLU A 179 -15.00 26.23 -15.36
C GLU A 179 -14.42 25.76 -16.69
N ILE A 180 -14.52 24.46 -17.02
CA ILE A 180 -14.01 23.93 -18.29
C ILE A 180 -14.88 24.39 -19.48
N ASN A 181 -14.32 24.35 -20.69
CA ASN A 181 -15.04 24.79 -21.89
C ASN A 181 -16.20 23.83 -22.25
N GLU A 182 -17.17 24.31 -23.04
CA GLU A 182 -18.34 23.51 -23.42
C GLU A 182 -18.02 22.34 -24.37
N GLU A 183 -16.92 22.41 -25.12
CA GLU A 183 -16.50 21.33 -26.02
C GLU A 183 -16.10 20.10 -25.19
N ASP A 184 -15.27 20.29 -24.17
CA ASP A 184 -14.79 19.24 -23.27
C ASP A 184 -15.90 18.70 -22.37
N LYS A 185 -16.77 19.58 -21.82
CA LYS A 185 -17.98 19.14 -21.09
C LYS A 185 -18.86 18.22 -21.91
N ASN A 186 -18.83 18.34 -23.24
CA ASN A 186 -19.64 17.54 -24.16
C ASN A 186 -18.86 16.42 -24.84
N ASN A 187 -17.57 16.24 -24.53
CA ASN A 187 -16.72 15.20 -25.09
C ASN A 187 -16.80 13.92 -24.24
N ARG A 188 -17.42 12.88 -24.78
CA ARG A 188 -17.58 11.59 -24.08
C ARG A 188 -16.25 10.99 -23.61
N GLU A 189 -15.22 11.02 -24.45
CA GLU A 189 -13.95 10.36 -24.16
C GLU A 189 -13.22 11.07 -23.01
N PHE A 190 -13.21 12.41 -23.05
CA PHE A 190 -12.70 13.22 -21.94
C PHE A 190 -13.43 12.90 -20.63
N ILE A 191 -14.78 12.85 -20.65
CA ILE A 191 -15.57 12.55 -19.46
C ILE A 191 -15.28 11.14 -18.93
N LEU A 192 -15.11 10.16 -19.82
CA LEU A 192 -14.76 8.80 -19.42
C LEU A 192 -13.40 8.74 -18.72
N GLU A 193 -12.37 9.36 -19.31
CA GLU A 193 -11.03 9.40 -18.72
C GLU A 193 -11.00 10.21 -17.41
N LEU A 194 -11.75 11.31 -17.34
CA LEU A 194 -11.92 12.10 -16.11
C LEU A 194 -12.55 11.27 -14.98
N VAL A 195 -13.61 10.50 -15.26
CA VAL A 195 -14.26 9.65 -14.26
C VAL A 195 -13.36 8.50 -13.83
N LYS A 196 -12.58 7.92 -14.75
CA LYS A 196 -11.59 6.87 -14.41
C LYS A 196 -10.50 7.41 -13.48
N ALA A 197 -9.99 8.60 -13.75
CA ALA A 197 -8.94 9.22 -12.94
C ALA A 197 -9.48 9.76 -11.60
N HIS A 198 -10.69 10.32 -11.60
CA HIS A 198 -11.28 11.00 -10.45
C HIS A 198 -12.80 10.76 -10.40
N HIS A 199 -13.20 9.67 -9.74
CA HIS A 199 -14.60 9.22 -9.71
C HIS A 199 -15.60 10.24 -9.17
N PHE A 200 -15.22 11.12 -8.23
CA PHE A 200 -16.11 12.14 -7.68
C PHE A 200 -16.55 13.18 -8.73
N SER A 201 -15.83 13.30 -9.85
CA SER A 201 -16.25 14.13 -10.98
C SER A 201 -17.62 13.72 -11.53
N PHE A 202 -18.02 12.44 -11.39
CA PHE A 202 -19.29 11.89 -11.86
C PHE A 202 -20.51 12.65 -11.31
N MET A 203 -20.41 13.27 -10.13
CA MET A 203 -21.50 14.09 -9.58
C MET A 203 -21.76 15.37 -10.38
N HIS A 204 -20.75 15.86 -11.09
CA HIS A 204 -20.75 17.15 -11.79
C HIS A 204 -20.91 17.03 -13.31
N ILE A 205 -20.71 15.85 -13.89
CA ILE A 205 -20.83 15.66 -15.34
C ILE A 205 -22.29 15.84 -15.81
N PRO A 206 -22.51 16.23 -17.08
CA PRO A 206 -23.87 16.33 -17.63
C PRO A 206 -24.66 15.03 -17.54
N ASP A 207 -25.96 15.12 -17.23
CA ASP A 207 -26.83 13.96 -16.99
C ASP A 207 -26.86 12.94 -18.15
N LYS A 208 -26.66 13.40 -19.40
CA LYS A 208 -26.58 12.50 -20.57
C LYS A 208 -25.44 11.47 -20.47
N PHE A 209 -24.38 11.75 -19.70
CA PHE A 209 -23.26 10.83 -19.48
C PHE A 209 -23.46 9.96 -18.24
N LYS A 210 -24.37 10.33 -17.33
CA LYS A 210 -24.80 9.47 -16.21
C LYS A 210 -25.73 8.33 -16.66
N ASP A 211 -26.18 8.39 -17.91
CA ASP A 211 -26.89 7.30 -18.61
C ASP A 211 -25.93 6.43 -19.43
N ASP A 212 -24.67 6.84 -19.58
CA ASP A 212 -23.65 6.05 -20.26
C ASP A 212 -23.17 4.93 -19.33
N LYS A 213 -23.41 3.69 -19.74
CA LYS A 213 -23.10 2.51 -18.95
C LYS A 213 -21.62 2.36 -18.64
N GLU A 214 -20.73 2.66 -19.59
CA GLU A 214 -19.28 2.51 -19.39
C GLU A 214 -18.75 3.54 -18.39
N ILE A 215 -19.19 4.79 -18.54
CA ILE A 215 -18.83 5.88 -17.60
C ILE A 215 -19.37 5.54 -16.20
N THR A 216 -20.63 5.11 -16.10
CA THR A 216 -21.26 4.77 -14.82
C THR A 216 -20.59 3.58 -14.15
N LEU A 217 -20.22 2.53 -14.90
CA LEU A 217 -19.49 1.37 -14.36
C LEU A 217 -18.13 1.76 -13.76
N ASN A 218 -17.42 2.73 -14.35
CA ASN A 218 -16.17 3.24 -13.79
C ASN A 218 -16.42 4.12 -12.55
N ALA A 219 -17.53 4.86 -12.50
CA ALA A 219 -17.85 5.71 -11.35
C ALA A 219 -18.28 4.90 -10.11
N VAL A 220 -19.18 3.93 -10.26
CA VAL A 220 -19.84 3.25 -9.12
C VAL A 220 -18.88 2.42 -8.25
N THR A 221 -17.67 2.13 -8.74
CA THR A 221 -16.62 1.45 -7.95
C THR A 221 -15.91 2.40 -6.98
N GLY A 222 -16.06 3.72 -7.12
CA GLY A 222 -15.39 4.72 -6.27
C GLY A 222 -16.22 5.23 -5.07
N SER A 223 -17.56 5.08 -5.09
CA SER A 223 -18.43 5.47 -3.98
C SER A 223 -19.85 4.93 -4.13
N ALA A 224 -20.50 4.59 -3.01
CA ALA A 224 -21.91 4.17 -2.99
C ALA A 224 -22.87 5.25 -3.53
N TYR A 225 -22.56 6.52 -3.29
CA TYR A 225 -23.40 7.66 -3.70
C TYR A 225 -23.41 7.90 -5.22
N HIS A 226 -22.47 7.32 -5.98
CA HIS A 226 -22.51 7.48 -7.44
C HIS A 226 -23.72 6.79 -8.07
N LEU A 227 -24.21 5.69 -7.47
CA LEU A 227 -25.44 5.07 -7.94
C LEU A 227 -26.68 5.94 -7.65
N GLU A 228 -26.66 6.74 -6.58
CA GLU A 228 -27.73 7.69 -6.25
C GLU A 228 -27.93 8.74 -7.35
N VAL A 229 -26.82 9.27 -7.89
CA VAL A 229 -26.85 10.33 -8.90
C VAL A 229 -26.92 9.80 -10.33
N ALA A 230 -26.73 8.50 -10.55
CA ALA A 230 -26.88 7.87 -11.85
C ALA A 230 -28.32 7.95 -12.38
N SER A 231 -28.51 7.73 -13.69
CA SER A 231 -29.85 7.72 -14.29
C SER A 231 -30.71 6.58 -13.74
N ASP A 232 -32.04 6.73 -13.82
CA ASP A 232 -32.97 5.66 -13.41
C ASP A 232 -32.78 4.37 -14.23
N ALA A 233 -32.33 4.50 -15.49
CA ALA A 233 -31.98 3.36 -16.32
C ALA A 233 -30.74 2.63 -15.77
N MET A 234 -29.72 3.34 -15.31
CA MET A 234 -28.53 2.74 -14.68
C MET A 234 -28.83 2.14 -13.30
N LYS A 235 -29.71 2.76 -12.50
CA LYS A 235 -30.23 2.18 -11.24
C LYS A 235 -31.05 0.90 -11.45
N SER A 236 -31.53 0.69 -12.68
CA SER A 236 -32.28 -0.50 -13.10
C SER A 236 -31.43 -1.48 -13.94
N ASP A 237 -30.19 -1.12 -14.27
CA ASP A 237 -29.26 -2.02 -14.98
C ASP A 237 -28.60 -2.96 -13.97
N LYS A 238 -28.94 -4.24 -14.04
CA LYS A 238 -28.46 -5.26 -13.11
C LYS A 238 -26.94 -5.38 -13.06
N GLU A 239 -26.23 -5.17 -14.18
CA GLU A 239 -24.77 -5.25 -14.22
C GLU A 239 -24.14 -4.08 -13.46
N VAL A 240 -24.63 -2.86 -13.70
CA VAL A 240 -24.18 -1.66 -12.99
C VAL A 240 -24.41 -1.80 -11.49
N VAL A 241 -25.63 -2.21 -11.10
CA VAL A 241 -25.97 -2.41 -9.68
C VAL A 241 -25.12 -3.51 -9.05
N LEU A 242 -24.89 -4.64 -9.73
CA LEU A 242 -24.02 -5.70 -9.21
C LEU A 242 -22.58 -5.24 -9.00
N VAL A 243 -22.04 -4.38 -9.87
CA VAL A 243 -20.70 -3.80 -9.69
C VAL A 243 -20.71 -2.85 -8.48
N ALA A 244 -21.71 -1.97 -8.38
CA ALA A 244 -21.85 -1.02 -7.28
C ALA A 244 -21.96 -1.71 -5.91
N VAL A 245 -22.86 -2.69 -5.77
CA VAL A 245 -23.10 -3.37 -4.48
C VAL A 245 -21.96 -4.29 -4.04
N ARG A 246 -21.15 -4.80 -4.99
CA ARG A 246 -19.93 -5.55 -4.67
C ARG A 246 -18.81 -4.64 -4.18
N ALA A 247 -18.75 -3.40 -4.66
CA ALA A 247 -17.80 -2.41 -4.20
C ALA A 247 -18.23 -1.80 -2.85
N PHE A 248 -19.51 -1.47 -2.72
CA PHE A 248 -20.11 -0.92 -1.50
C PHE A 248 -21.53 -1.46 -1.31
N GLY A 249 -21.73 -2.32 -0.31
CA GLY A 249 -23.02 -2.97 -0.05
C GLY A 249 -24.19 -1.98 0.13
N SER A 250 -23.91 -0.78 0.67
CA SER A 250 -24.87 0.31 0.83
C SER A 250 -25.45 0.85 -0.47
N SER A 251 -24.80 0.61 -1.62
CA SER A 251 -25.31 1.05 -2.93
C SER A 251 -26.69 0.48 -3.23
N LEU A 252 -27.08 -0.64 -2.60
CA LEU A 252 -28.41 -1.25 -2.80
C LEU A 252 -29.56 -0.29 -2.49
N GLU A 253 -29.37 0.66 -1.57
CA GLU A 253 -30.36 1.68 -1.21
C GLU A 253 -30.83 2.49 -2.43
N TYR A 254 -29.94 2.70 -3.41
CA TYR A 254 -30.17 3.52 -4.60
C TYR A 254 -30.60 2.72 -5.84
N ALA A 255 -30.59 1.40 -5.77
CA ALA A 255 -31.06 0.55 -6.87
C ALA A 255 -32.59 0.70 -7.07
N SER A 256 -33.07 0.29 -8.25
CA SER A 256 -34.50 0.17 -8.51
C SER A 256 -35.16 -0.83 -7.55
N GLU A 257 -36.46 -0.64 -7.28
CA GLU A 257 -37.22 -1.55 -6.41
C GLU A 257 -37.22 -3.00 -6.93
N GLU A 258 -37.15 -3.21 -8.25
CA GLU A 258 -37.00 -4.55 -8.82
C GLU A 258 -35.69 -5.21 -8.39
N LEU A 259 -34.56 -4.48 -8.48
CA LEU A 259 -33.24 -5.01 -8.14
C LEU A 259 -32.97 -5.08 -6.63
N LYS A 260 -33.63 -4.24 -5.82
CA LYS A 260 -33.65 -4.40 -4.35
C LYS A 260 -34.25 -5.73 -3.90
N ASN A 261 -35.14 -6.28 -4.72
CA ASN A 261 -35.78 -7.58 -4.49
C ASN A 261 -35.07 -8.73 -5.25
N ASP A 262 -34.04 -8.45 -6.04
CA ASP A 262 -33.29 -9.47 -6.77
C ASP A 262 -32.35 -10.23 -5.84
N ARG A 263 -32.53 -11.55 -5.79
CA ARG A 263 -31.78 -12.48 -4.94
C ARG A 263 -30.26 -12.36 -5.13
N GLU A 264 -29.80 -12.25 -6.37
CA GLU A 264 -28.37 -12.20 -6.69
C GLU A 264 -27.77 -10.87 -6.27
N VAL A 265 -28.48 -9.77 -6.51
CA VAL A 265 -28.08 -8.42 -6.10
C VAL A 265 -27.97 -8.33 -4.58
N ILE A 266 -28.97 -8.81 -3.83
CA ILE A 266 -28.91 -8.82 -2.36
C ILE A 266 -27.72 -9.66 -1.90
N LEU A 267 -27.51 -10.87 -2.42
CA LEU A 267 -26.37 -11.72 -2.06
C LEU A 267 -25.01 -11.11 -2.40
N ALA A 268 -24.96 -10.24 -3.41
CA ALA A 268 -23.75 -9.50 -3.79
C ALA A 268 -23.46 -8.32 -2.86
N SER A 269 -24.49 -7.74 -2.22
CA SER A 269 -24.35 -6.64 -1.27
C SER A 269 -23.88 -7.05 0.14
N LEU A 270 -23.83 -8.36 0.42
CA LEU A 270 -23.43 -8.91 1.72
C LEU A 270 -21.90 -8.88 1.86
N GLY A 271 -21.36 -7.78 2.40
CA GLY A 271 -19.92 -7.60 2.63
C GLY A 271 -19.56 -6.52 3.66
N ASP A 272 -20.27 -5.38 3.64
CA ASP A 272 -19.98 -4.23 4.50
C ASP A 272 -21.02 -3.99 5.61
N ALA A 273 -20.67 -3.10 6.54
CA ALA A 273 -21.47 -2.71 7.72
C ALA A 273 -22.88 -2.17 7.41
N TYR A 274 -23.17 -1.82 6.16
CA TYR A 274 -24.51 -1.48 5.68
C TYR A 274 -25.06 -2.67 4.90
N SER A 275 -25.92 -3.44 5.56
CA SER A 275 -26.42 -4.69 4.99
C SER A 275 -27.59 -4.43 4.05
N GLY A 276 -27.44 -4.80 2.77
CA GLY A 276 -28.58 -4.89 1.85
C GLY A 276 -29.67 -5.88 2.28
N PHE A 277 -29.41 -6.65 3.33
CA PHE A 277 -30.37 -7.53 3.99
C PHE A 277 -31.65 -6.82 4.49
N ASP A 278 -31.55 -5.57 4.96
CA ASP A 278 -32.71 -4.84 5.45
C ASP A 278 -33.74 -4.62 4.33
N HIS A 279 -33.25 -4.42 3.10
CA HIS A 279 -34.06 -4.26 1.89
C HIS A 279 -34.62 -5.58 1.34
N ALA A 280 -34.16 -6.74 1.81
CA ALA A 280 -34.67 -8.01 1.31
C ALA A 280 -36.16 -8.18 1.63
N PRO A 281 -36.99 -8.63 0.66
CA PRO A 281 -38.41 -8.86 0.86
C PRO A 281 -38.66 -10.01 1.85
N ASP A 282 -39.80 -9.99 2.52
CA ASP A 282 -40.15 -10.98 3.56
C ASP A 282 -40.16 -12.42 3.01
N GLU A 283 -40.49 -12.60 1.73
CA GLU A 283 -40.43 -13.88 1.03
C GLU A 283 -38.99 -14.43 0.96
N LEU A 284 -38.01 -13.58 0.65
CA LEU A 284 -36.58 -13.97 0.68
C LEU A 284 -36.09 -14.14 2.12
N LYS A 285 -36.58 -13.32 3.06
CA LYS A 285 -36.32 -13.48 4.50
C LYS A 285 -36.95 -14.74 5.12
N SER A 286 -37.73 -15.49 4.35
CA SER A 286 -38.25 -16.80 4.73
C SER A 286 -37.72 -17.94 3.85
N ASP A 287 -36.89 -17.64 2.83
CA ASP A 287 -36.33 -18.63 1.91
C ASP A 287 -35.11 -19.31 2.52
N ARG A 288 -35.25 -20.61 2.82
CA ARG A 288 -34.20 -21.44 3.39
C ARG A 288 -32.90 -21.45 2.58
N GLU A 289 -32.99 -21.66 1.26
CA GLU A 289 -31.83 -21.77 0.38
C GLU A 289 -31.11 -20.43 0.23
N PHE A 290 -31.86 -19.34 0.29
CA PHE A 290 -31.32 -18.00 0.34
C PHE A 290 -30.47 -17.83 1.59
N PHE A 291 -31.00 -18.18 2.76
CA PHE A 291 -30.22 -18.05 4.00
C PHE A 291 -29.04 -18.99 4.11
N LEU A 292 -29.11 -20.20 3.58
CA LEU A 292 -27.91 -21.03 3.48
C LEU A 292 -26.80 -20.30 2.72
N SER A 293 -27.14 -19.58 1.65
CA SER A 293 -26.20 -18.75 0.90
C SER A 293 -25.72 -17.53 1.69
N VAL A 294 -26.62 -16.87 2.44
CA VAL A 294 -26.29 -15.72 3.31
C VAL A 294 -25.32 -16.15 4.41
N ILE A 295 -25.65 -17.17 5.20
CA ILE A 295 -24.85 -17.63 6.35
C ILE A 295 -23.50 -18.17 5.91
N LYS A 296 -23.43 -18.83 4.74
CA LYS A 296 -22.16 -19.28 4.17
C LYS A 296 -21.20 -18.11 3.88
N LYS A 297 -21.72 -16.96 3.46
CA LYS A 297 -20.91 -15.75 3.21
C LYS A 297 -20.67 -14.93 4.47
N ALA A 298 -21.71 -14.76 5.29
CA ALA A 298 -21.71 -13.88 6.44
C ALA A 298 -22.50 -14.54 7.60
N PRO A 299 -21.82 -15.35 8.43
CA PRO A 299 -22.45 -16.06 9.56
C PRO A 299 -23.12 -15.14 10.59
N SER A 300 -22.67 -13.89 10.70
CA SER A 300 -23.23 -12.88 11.61
C SER A 300 -24.70 -12.53 11.34
N TYR A 301 -25.24 -12.88 10.17
CA TYR A 301 -26.64 -12.66 9.83
C TYR A 301 -27.59 -13.68 10.47
N TYR A 302 -27.05 -14.74 11.08
CA TYR A 302 -27.85 -15.76 11.74
C TYR A 302 -28.80 -15.18 12.80
N LYS A 303 -28.37 -14.13 13.52
CA LYS A 303 -29.21 -13.44 14.51
C LYS A 303 -30.52 -12.87 13.96
N TYR A 304 -30.57 -12.54 12.66
CA TYR A 304 -31.72 -11.92 11.99
C TYR A 304 -32.69 -12.93 11.36
N LEU A 305 -32.36 -14.22 11.40
CA LEU A 305 -33.26 -15.28 10.95
C LEU A 305 -34.56 -15.30 11.75
N SER A 306 -35.64 -15.70 11.09
CA SER A 306 -36.88 -16.09 11.75
C SER A 306 -36.63 -17.27 12.71
N LEU A 307 -37.47 -17.43 13.73
CA LEU A 307 -37.35 -18.54 14.68
C LEU A 307 -37.41 -19.91 13.98
N GLU A 308 -38.23 -20.04 12.93
CA GLU A 308 -38.33 -21.25 12.12
C GLU A 308 -36.99 -21.59 11.45
N LEU A 309 -36.34 -20.62 10.81
CA LEU A 309 -35.06 -20.83 10.15
C LEU A 309 -33.88 -20.98 11.13
N LYS A 310 -33.93 -20.35 12.32
CA LYS A 310 -32.98 -20.64 13.40
C LYS A 310 -33.09 -22.08 13.92
N SER A 311 -34.26 -22.70 13.77
CA SER A 311 -34.48 -24.10 14.15
C SER A 311 -34.10 -25.06 13.02
N ASP A 312 -33.67 -24.56 11.86
CA ASP A 312 -33.07 -25.39 10.82
C ASP A 312 -31.66 -25.79 11.25
N ARG A 313 -31.48 -27.08 11.53
CA ARG A 313 -30.22 -27.64 12.04
C ARG A 313 -29.04 -27.37 11.11
N GLU A 314 -29.22 -27.39 9.79
CA GLU A 314 -28.14 -27.17 8.84
C GLU A 314 -27.68 -25.71 8.87
N ILE A 315 -28.63 -24.77 8.90
CA ILE A 315 -28.33 -23.34 8.99
C ILE A 315 -27.66 -23.02 10.35
N ALA A 316 -28.20 -23.55 11.45
CA ALA A 316 -27.65 -23.39 12.79
C ALA A 316 -26.22 -23.92 12.88
N LEU A 317 -25.97 -25.12 12.35
CA LEU A 317 -24.65 -25.72 12.36
C LEU A 317 -23.65 -24.91 11.52
N LEU A 318 -24.07 -24.45 10.34
CA LEU A 318 -23.24 -23.61 9.48
C LEU A 318 -22.84 -22.31 10.18
N ALA A 319 -23.76 -21.68 10.90
CA ALA A 319 -23.48 -20.48 11.68
C ALA A 319 -22.53 -20.75 12.86
N ALA A 320 -22.81 -21.79 13.66
CA ALA A 320 -22.02 -22.16 14.83
C ALA A 320 -20.57 -22.54 14.48
N ARG A 321 -20.35 -23.19 13.34
CA ARG A 321 -19.02 -23.58 12.84
C ARG A 321 -18.12 -22.44 12.41
N ASN A 322 -18.69 -21.25 12.18
CA ASN A 322 -17.94 -20.09 11.68
C ASN A 322 -17.91 -18.92 12.66
N SER A 323 -18.70 -18.95 13.74
CA SER A 323 -18.73 -17.87 14.73
C SER A 323 -19.30 -18.33 16.08
N VAL A 324 -18.71 -17.85 17.19
CA VAL A 324 -19.27 -17.98 18.54
C VAL A 324 -20.69 -17.43 18.59
N ASN A 325 -20.93 -16.28 17.95
CA ASN A 325 -22.24 -15.65 17.95
C ASN A 325 -23.28 -16.54 17.26
N GLY A 326 -22.89 -17.23 16.18
CA GLY A 326 -23.77 -18.20 15.52
C GLY A 326 -24.23 -19.33 16.44
N PHE A 327 -23.36 -19.80 17.33
CA PHE A 327 -23.74 -20.76 18.38
C PHE A 327 -24.63 -20.11 19.45
N LEU A 328 -24.27 -18.93 19.95
CA LEU A 328 -25.02 -18.24 21.01
C LEU A 328 -26.46 -17.90 20.62
N ASP A 329 -26.64 -17.49 19.36
CA ASP A 329 -27.93 -17.14 18.76
C ASP A 329 -28.79 -18.36 18.42
N ALA A 330 -28.23 -19.57 18.47
CA ALA A 330 -28.95 -20.80 18.18
C ALA A 330 -29.95 -21.15 19.30
N PRO A 331 -31.07 -21.82 18.98
CA PRO A 331 -32.00 -22.33 19.97
C PRO A 331 -31.32 -23.17 21.07
N GLU A 332 -31.84 -23.09 22.29
CA GLU A 332 -31.29 -23.81 23.47
C GLU A 332 -31.21 -25.33 23.26
N GLU A 333 -32.10 -25.89 22.45
CA GLU A 333 -32.09 -27.31 22.07
C GLU A 333 -30.78 -27.71 21.38
N PHE A 334 -30.22 -26.87 20.51
CA PHE A 334 -28.93 -27.14 19.86
C PHE A 334 -27.75 -26.85 20.78
N LYS A 335 -27.84 -25.81 21.61
CA LYS A 335 -26.77 -25.46 22.56
C LYS A 335 -26.58 -26.48 23.68
N SER A 336 -27.60 -27.32 23.92
CA SER A 336 -27.56 -28.41 24.89
C SER A 336 -27.38 -29.79 24.23
N ASP A 337 -27.34 -29.86 22.90
CA ASP A 337 -27.20 -31.09 22.14
C ASP A 337 -25.71 -31.41 21.92
N LYS A 338 -25.25 -32.52 22.50
CA LYS A 338 -23.87 -32.98 22.39
C LYS A 338 -23.43 -33.21 20.94
N ASP A 339 -24.26 -33.83 20.12
CA ASP A 339 -23.92 -34.16 18.73
C ASP A 339 -23.83 -32.87 17.90
N PHE A 340 -24.72 -31.91 18.15
CA PHE A 340 -24.64 -30.58 17.53
C PHE A 340 -23.33 -29.86 17.91
N ILE A 341 -22.94 -29.86 19.18
CA ILE A 341 -21.69 -29.24 19.66
C ILE A 341 -20.46 -29.92 19.04
N ILE A 342 -20.44 -31.25 19.00
CA ILE A 342 -19.36 -32.01 18.35
C ILE A 342 -19.26 -31.63 16.88
N GLU A 343 -20.38 -31.61 16.15
CA GLU A 343 -20.39 -31.20 14.75
C GLU A 343 -19.97 -29.73 14.55
N ALA A 344 -20.27 -28.85 15.49
CA ALA A 344 -19.86 -27.44 15.48
C ALA A 344 -18.35 -27.26 15.70
N LEU A 345 -17.72 -28.17 16.47
CA LEU A 345 -16.28 -28.20 16.75
C LEU A 345 -15.45 -28.89 15.64
N GLN A 346 -16.09 -29.53 14.66
CA GLN A 346 -15.40 -30.16 13.53
C GLN A 346 -14.60 -29.13 12.70
N PRO A 347 -13.55 -29.53 11.95
CA PRO A 347 -12.72 -28.61 11.18
C PRO A 347 -13.50 -27.71 10.19
N SER A 348 -13.25 -26.41 10.27
CA SER A 348 -13.73 -25.35 9.36
C SER A 348 -12.63 -24.31 9.15
N ASP A 349 -12.75 -23.49 8.11
CA ASP A 349 -11.77 -22.43 7.79
C ASP A 349 -11.79 -21.28 8.82
N ASN A 350 -12.92 -21.09 9.52
CA ASN A 350 -13.14 -20.06 10.53
C ASN A 350 -13.27 -20.70 11.92
N LEU A 351 -12.12 -20.98 12.54
CA LEU A 351 -12.00 -21.80 13.74
C LEU A 351 -12.58 -21.15 15.00
N ASN A 352 -13.31 -21.94 15.80
CA ASN A 352 -13.85 -21.50 17.09
C ASN A 352 -13.60 -22.50 18.23
N GLY A 353 -12.36 -22.60 18.70
CA GLY A 353 -12.00 -23.39 19.89
C GLY A 353 -12.57 -22.84 21.21
N ARG A 354 -13.12 -21.62 21.22
CA ARG A 354 -13.74 -20.98 22.39
C ARG A 354 -15.22 -21.31 22.58
N LEU A 355 -15.84 -22.06 21.67
CA LEU A 355 -17.24 -22.47 21.81
C LEU A 355 -17.52 -23.16 23.15
N ILE A 356 -16.55 -23.92 23.68
CA ILE A 356 -16.60 -24.59 24.98
C ILE A 356 -16.86 -23.64 26.17
N GLU A 357 -16.53 -22.35 26.07
CA GLU A 357 -16.82 -21.35 27.09
C GLU A 357 -18.34 -21.22 27.33
N PHE A 358 -19.13 -21.41 26.27
CA PHE A 358 -20.56 -21.11 26.22
C PHE A 358 -21.46 -22.34 26.26
N ILE A 359 -20.90 -23.56 26.33
CA ILE A 359 -21.71 -24.78 26.47
C ILE A 359 -22.14 -24.99 27.95
N PRO A 360 -23.23 -25.73 28.20
CA PRO A 360 -23.64 -26.11 29.55
C PRO A 360 -22.51 -26.79 30.35
N ASP A 361 -22.45 -26.53 31.66
CA ASP A 361 -21.36 -27.06 32.50
C ASP A 361 -21.28 -28.59 32.52
N GLY A 362 -22.41 -29.28 32.47
CA GLY A 362 -22.46 -30.74 32.37
C GLY A 362 -21.90 -31.32 31.07
N LEU A 363 -21.58 -30.49 30.07
CA LEU A 363 -20.89 -30.91 28.84
C LEU A 363 -19.40 -30.55 28.85
N LYS A 364 -18.94 -29.74 29.81
CA LYS A 364 -17.51 -29.41 30.01
C LYS A 364 -16.73 -30.54 30.69
N GLU A 365 -17.41 -31.59 31.15
CA GLU A 365 -16.83 -32.86 31.60
C GLU A 365 -16.71 -33.91 30.48
N ASP A 366 -17.29 -33.64 29.31
CA ASP A 366 -17.22 -34.57 28.20
C ASP A 366 -15.83 -34.54 27.55
N ARG A 367 -15.07 -35.63 27.72
CA ARG A 367 -13.70 -35.78 27.20
C ARG A 367 -13.63 -35.60 25.68
N GLU A 368 -14.68 -35.93 24.92
CA GLU A 368 -14.67 -35.79 23.47
C GLU A 368 -14.75 -34.31 23.08
N ILE A 369 -15.72 -33.58 23.65
CA ILE A 369 -15.89 -32.13 23.43
C ILE A 369 -14.62 -31.38 23.84
N VAL A 370 -14.09 -31.66 25.03
CA VAL A 370 -12.88 -31.00 25.54
C VAL A 370 -11.68 -31.32 24.64
N SER A 371 -11.49 -32.57 24.24
CA SER A 371 -10.38 -32.96 23.34
C SER A 371 -10.47 -32.28 21.97
N MET A 372 -11.68 -32.10 21.44
CA MET A 372 -11.89 -31.37 20.19
C MET A 372 -11.57 -29.89 20.36
N ALA A 373 -12.03 -29.25 21.43
CA ALA A 373 -11.75 -27.85 21.74
C ALA A 373 -10.24 -27.60 21.95
N LEU A 374 -9.55 -28.47 22.69
CA LEU A 374 -8.11 -28.37 22.95
C LEU A 374 -7.28 -28.39 21.66
N LYS A 375 -7.59 -29.32 20.74
CA LYS A 375 -6.95 -29.38 19.41
C LYS A 375 -7.16 -28.10 18.61
N LYS A 376 -8.25 -27.38 18.86
CA LYS A 376 -8.64 -26.16 18.12
C LYS A 376 -8.06 -24.89 18.72
N SER A 377 -7.82 -24.86 20.02
CA SER A 377 -7.35 -23.68 20.75
C SER A 377 -5.87 -23.75 21.14
N ASN A 378 -5.14 -24.75 20.66
CA ASN A 378 -3.78 -25.06 21.12
C ASN A 378 -3.67 -25.27 22.64
N GLY A 379 -4.65 -25.94 23.26
CA GLY A 379 -4.62 -26.27 24.68
C GLY A 379 -5.27 -25.26 25.64
N SER A 380 -5.46 -23.99 25.22
CA SER A 380 -6.06 -22.96 26.10
C SER A 380 -7.53 -23.22 26.50
N ALA A 381 -8.26 -24.00 25.71
CA ALA A 381 -9.64 -24.41 26.00
C ALA A 381 -9.74 -25.23 27.29
N PHE A 382 -8.62 -25.72 27.82
CA PHE A 382 -8.60 -26.45 29.09
C PHE A 382 -9.06 -25.59 30.27
N GLU A 383 -8.94 -24.26 30.19
CA GLU A 383 -9.50 -23.33 31.18
C GLU A 383 -10.97 -23.60 31.46
N PHE A 384 -11.73 -23.94 30.42
CA PHE A 384 -13.18 -24.15 30.48
C PHE A 384 -13.57 -25.60 30.78
N ALA A 385 -12.62 -26.52 30.90
CA ALA A 385 -12.95 -27.89 31.29
C ALA A 385 -13.42 -27.95 32.75
N SER A 386 -14.26 -28.95 33.07
CA SER A 386 -14.69 -29.20 34.45
C SER A 386 -13.49 -29.35 35.39
N GLU A 387 -13.65 -28.97 36.66
CA GLU A 387 -12.61 -29.15 37.68
C GLU A 387 -12.15 -30.61 37.78
N GLU A 388 -13.07 -31.56 37.63
CA GLU A 388 -12.78 -32.99 37.63
C GLU A 388 -11.81 -33.38 36.50
N LEU A 389 -12.07 -32.94 35.26
CA LEU A 389 -11.15 -33.17 34.14
C LEU A 389 -9.83 -32.41 34.29
N ARG A 390 -9.85 -31.21 34.86
CA ARG A 390 -8.62 -30.44 35.13
C ARG A 390 -7.72 -31.10 36.18
N ASN A 391 -8.26 -31.99 37.00
CA ASN A 391 -7.52 -32.82 37.96
C ASN A 391 -7.29 -34.27 37.47
N ASP A 392 -7.77 -34.63 36.28
CA ASP A 392 -7.61 -35.98 35.73
C ASP A 392 -6.24 -36.15 35.08
N THR A 393 -5.29 -36.70 35.84
CA THR A 393 -3.91 -36.94 35.37
C THR A 393 -3.85 -37.86 34.15
N GLU A 394 -4.68 -38.90 34.10
CA GLU A 394 -4.67 -39.84 32.97
C GLU A 394 -5.12 -39.14 31.70
N TYR A 395 -6.19 -38.36 31.78
CA TYR A 395 -6.69 -37.58 30.66
C TYR A 395 -5.71 -36.49 30.24
N PHE A 396 -5.14 -35.74 31.18
CA PHE A 396 -4.15 -34.69 30.92
C PHE A 396 -2.97 -35.23 30.11
N LEU A 397 -2.39 -36.36 30.52
CA LEU A 397 -1.22 -36.96 29.84
C LEU A 397 -1.48 -37.47 28.43
N GLN A 398 -2.75 -37.62 28.03
CA GLN A 398 -3.17 -38.01 26.68
C GLN A 398 -3.44 -36.81 25.77
N MET A 399 -3.45 -35.59 26.30
CA MET A 399 -3.72 -34.38 25.52
C MET A 399 -2.57 -34.05 24.58
N PRO A 400 -2.87 -33.56 23.36
CA PRO A 400 -1.88 -32.85 22.57
C PRO A 400 -1.60 -31.47 23.21
N LEU A 401 -0.36 -30.99 23.12
CA LEU A 401 0.05 -29.63 23.53
C LEU A 401 -0.10 -29.39 25.05
N LEU A 402 0.60 -30.20 25.86
CA LEU A 402 0.51 -30.16 27.32
C LEU A 402 0.90 -28.80 27.92
N GLY A 403 1.82 -28.07 27.28
CA GLY A 403 2.38 -26.82 27.81
C GLY A 403 1.35 -25.76 28.16
N LEU A 404 0.47 -25.41 27.22
CA LEU A 404 -0.59 -24.41 27.43
C LEU A 404 -1.75 -24.94 28.29
N ALA A 405 -2.06 -26.24 28.20
CA ALA A 405 -3.07 -26.83 29.07
C ALA A 405 -2.62 -26.86 30.54
N TYR A 406 -1.31 -26.96 30.81
CA TYR A 406 -0.76 -27.01 32.16
C TYR A 406 -1.08 -25.77 33.01
N GLU A 407 -1.12 -24.59 32.40
CA GLU A 407 -1.54 -23.33 33.05
C GLU A 407 -2.90 -23.47 33.75
N TYR A 408 -3.82 -24.21 33.14
CA TYR A 408 -5.18 -24.37 33.63
C TYR A 408 -5.42 -25.67 34.41
N ALA A 409 -4.41 -26.55 34.49
CA ALA A 409 -4.51 -27.81 35.22
C ALA A 409 -4.73 -27.59 36.72
N GLY A 410 -5.29 -28.61 37.37
CA GLY A 410 -5.49 -28.65 38.80
C GLY A 410 -4.18 -28.76 39.58
N GLU A 411 -4.21 -28.34 40.85
CA GLU A 411 -3.04 -28.24 41.72
C GLU A 411 -2.25 -29.55 41.85
N GLY A 412 -2.94 -30.70 41.82
CA GLY A 412 -2.29 -32.02 41.86
C GLY A 412 -1.36 -32.26 40.66
N ILE A 413 -1.80 -31.86 39.46
CA ILE A 413 -1.00 -31.95 38.23
C ILE A 413 0.13 -30.91 38.26
N LYS A 414 -0.16 -29.69 38.73
CA LYS A 414 0.82 -28.61 38.86
C LYS A 414 1.93 -28.86 39.89
N SER A 415 1.71 -29.81 40.78
CA SER A 415 2.66 -30.25 41.80
C SER A 415 3.38 -31.55 41.42
N ASP A 416 3.07 -32.15 40.25
CA ASP A 416 3.69 -33.38 39.80
C ASP A 416 4.96 -33.10 38.98
N LYS A 417 6.10 -33.44 39.59
CA LYS A 417 7.44 -33.30 38.99
C LYS A 417 7.58 -34.01 37.65
N GLU A 418 7.05 -35.23 37.51
CA GLU A 418 7.25 -36.03 36.31
C GLU A 418 6.44 -35.47 35.14
N ILE A 419 5.24 -34.93 35.41
CA ILE A 419 4.43 -34.25 34.41
C ILE A 419 5.14 -32.99 33.91
N LEU A 420 5.65 -32.15 34.83
CA LEU A 420 6.36 -30.93 34.47
C LEU A 420 7.62 -31.23 33.64
N LEU A 421 8.39 -32.26 34.01
CA LEU A 421 9.56 -32.68 33.24
C LEU A 421 9.20 -33.17 31.84
N ARG A 422 8.10 -33.91 31.68
CA ARG A 422 7.62 -34.31 30.35
C ARG A 422 7.23 -33.10 29.50
N ILE A 423 6.62 -32.08 30.09
CA ILE A 423 6.27 -30.83 29.39
C ILE A 423 7.53 -30.09 28.91
N PHE A 424 8.61 -30.13 29.70
CA PHE A 424 9.90 -29.57 29.30
C PHE A 424 10.53 -30.33 28.12
N GLU A 425 10.38 -31.66 28.05
CA GLU A 425 10.82 -32.45 26.89
C GLU A 425 10.11 -32.05 25.60
N GLU A 426 8.89 -31.53 25.68
CA GLU A 426 8.13 -30.95 24.55
C GLU A 426 8.55 -29.50 24.22
N GLY A 427 9.50 -28.92 24.97
CA GLY A 427 10.01 -27.57 24.77
C GLY A 427 9.22 -26.45 25.46
N ASN A 428 8.20 -26.78 26.24
CA ASN A 428 7.29 -25.81 26.87
C ASN A 428 7.80 -25.36 28.25
N ILE A 429 8.92 -24.65 28.28
CA ILE A 429 9.58 -24.25 29.53
C ILE A 429 8.77 -23.22 30.34
N HIS A 430 7.94 -22.43 29.66
CA HIS A 430 7.06 -21.44 30.29
C HIS A 430 6.09 -22.05 31.32
N SER A 431 5.78 -23.35 31.20
CA SER A 431 4.94 -24.07 32.17
C SER A 431 5.51 -24.08 33.60
N LEU A 432 6.82 -23.82 33.78
CA LEU A 432 7.43 -23.65 35.11
C LEU A 432 6.79 -22.50 35.91
N GLU A 433 6.33 -21.44 35.25
CA GLU A 433 5.69 -20.29 35.91
C GLU A 433 4.43 -20.69 36.68
N TYR A 434 3.70 -21.67 36.12
CA TYR A 434 2.42 -22.16 36.63
C TYR A 434 2.56 -23.40 37.52
N ALA A 435 3.78 -23.92 37.70
CA ALA A 435 4.03 -25.03 38.61
C ALA A 435 3.88 -24.60 40.08
N SER A 436 3.71 -25.57 40.97
CA SER A 436 3.60 -25.29 42.41
C SER A 436 4.86 -24.57 42.93
N ASN A 437 4.70 -23.81 44.02
CA ASN A 437 5.82 -23.11 44.64
C ASN A 437 6.97 -24.06 45.02
N GLU A 438 6.65 -25.29 45.43
CA GLU A 438 7.64 -26.32 45.74
C GLU A 438 8.48 -26.68 44.52
N LEU A 439 7.86 -26.88 43.34
CA LEU A 439 8.59 -27.21 42.11
C LEU A 439 9.37 -26.01 41.57
N ARG A 440 8.84 -24.79 41.70
CA ARG A 440 9.55 -23.55 41.33
C ARG A 440 10.77 -23.27 42.22
N ALA A 441 10.77 -23.80 43.45
CA ALA A 441 11.89 -23.74 44.38
C ALA A 441 12.78 -25.01 44.33
N ASP A 442 12.45 -26.02 43.53
CA ASP A 442 13.27 -27.22 43.35
C ASP A 442 14.42 -26.93 42.39
N LYS A 443 15.62 -26.82 42.96
CA LYS A 443 16.86 -26.56 42.22
C LYS A 443 17.12 -27.59 41.11
N GLU A 444 16.76 -28.86 41.27
CA GLU A 444 16.96 -29.88 40.23
C GLU A 444 16.04 -29.62 39.03
N ILE A 445 14.80 -29.21 39.28
CA ILE A 445 13.82 -28.87 38.24
C ILE A 445 14.25 -27.63 37.48
N VAL A 446 14.65 -26.58 38.20
CA VAL A 446 15.12 -25.32 37.59
C VAL A 446 16.40 -25.55 36.79
N MET A 447 17.33 -26.36 37.29
CA MET A 447 18.54 -26.75 36.54
C MET A 447 18.21 -27.45 35.21
N LYS A 448 17.23 -28.35 35.21
CA LYS A 448 16.77 -29.02 33.97
C LYS A 448 16.13 -28.03 33.00
N ALA A 449 15.34 -27.08 33.49
CA ALA A 449 14.73 -26.05 32.66
C ALA A 449 15.78 -25.12 32.01
N ILE A 450 16.79 -24.69 32.77
CA ILE A 450 17.93 -23.88 32.29
C ILE A 450 18.71 -24.61 31.21
N GLY A 451 18.94 -25.93 31.38
CA GLY A 451 19.62 -26.76 30.39
C GLY A 451 18.93 -26.80 29.02
N ILE A 452 17.64 -26.43 28.95
CA ILE A 452 16.87 -26.32 27.71
C ILE A 452 16.81 -24.85 27.26
N GLN A 453 16.47 -23.93 28.17
CA GLN A 453 16.38 -22.49 27.91
C GLN A 453 17.04 -21.70 29.07
N PRO A 454 18.16 -20.99 28.84
CA PRO A 454 18.86 -20.20 29.85
C PRO A 454 17.98 -19.24 30.67
N TRP A 455 17.01 -18.60 30.02
CA TRP A 455 16.11 -17.63 30.65
C TRP A 455 15.10 -18.27 31.61
N ALA A 456 14.99 -19.61 31.68
CA ALA A 456 14.07 -20.30 32.58
C ALA A 456 14.26 -19.96 34.06
N LEU A 457 15.45 -19.47 34.45
CA LEU A 457 15.72 -19.00 35.80
C LEU A 457 14.80 -17.84 36.21
N THR A 458 14.31 -17.02 35.27
CA THR A 458 13.32 -15.95 35.56
C THR A 458 12.00 -16.50 36.08
N LEU A 459 11.63 -17.74 35.72
CA LEU A 459 10.38 -18.39 36.12
C LEU A 459 10.48 -19.10 37.48
N ALA A 460 11.69 -19.32 37.99
CA ALA A 460 11.92 -19.97 39.28
C ALA A 460 11.44 -19.11 40.46
N ASP A 461 11.43 -19.69 41.66
CA ASP A 461 11.29 -18.91 42.90
C ASP A 461 12.46 -17.91 43.02
N GLU A 462 12.16 -16.66 43.41
CA GLU A 462 13.14 -15.57 43.50
C GLU A 462 14.36 -15.92 44.37
N LYS A 463 14.22 -16.83 45.33
CA LYS A 463 15.34 -17.30 46.17
C LYS A 463 16.44 -17.99 45.37
N LEU A 464 16.12 -18.53 44.19
CA LEU A 464 17.07 -19.23 43.33
C LEU A 464 17.76 -18.32 42.31
N HIS A 465 17.32 -17.06 42.16
CA HIS A 465 17.87 -16.12 41.17
C HIS A 465 19.36 -15.80 41.36
N ASN A 466 19.86 -15.90 42.59
CA ASN A 466 21.27 -15.68 42.93
C ASN A 466 22.03 -17.00 43.24
N ASP A 467 21.46 -18.16 42.91
CA ASP A 467 22.12 -19.45 43.16
C ASP A 467 23.33 -19.64 42.22
N GLU A 468 24.51 -19.81 42.80
CA GLU A 468 25.78 -19.88 42.07
C GLU A 468 25.81 -21.05 41.07
N ASP A 469 25.21 -22.19 41.40
CA ASP A 469 25.24 -23.37 40.52
C ASP A 469 24.30 -23.18 39.32
N LEU A 470 23.13 -22.56 39.51
CA LEU A 470 22.18 -22.28 38.43
C LEU A 470 22.72 -21.22 37.46
N ILE A 471 23.40 -20.19 37.98
CA ILE A 471 24.08 -19.17 37.16
C ILE A 471 25.26 -19.81 36.41
N ALA A 472 26.06 -20.65 37.08
CA ALA A 472 27.18 -21.36 36.44
C ALA A 472 26.72 -22.33 35.35
N ALA A 473 25.51 -22.87 35.45
CA ALA A 473 24.88 -23.68 34.41
C ALA A 473 24.33 -22.87 33.23
N GLY A 474 24.49 -21.53 33.25
CA GLY A 474 24.07 -20.63 32.18
C GLY A 474 22.70 -19.98 32.41
N GLY A 475 22.13 -20.05 33.62
CA GLY A 475 20.86 -19.40 33.95
C GLY A 475 20.94 -17.87 33.88
N ILE A 476 19.89 -17.25 33.33
CA ILE A 476 19.80 -15.80 33.12
C ILE A 476 18.54 -15.25 33.80
N VAL A 477 18.67 -14.15 34.52
CA VAL A 477 17.59 -13.47 35.26
C VAL A 477 17.11 -12.16 34.61
N GLU A 478 17.81 -11.65 33.60
CA GLU A 478 17.42 -10.48 32.81
C GLU A 478 17.61 -10.78 31.31
N LEU A 479 16.56 -10.59 30.50
CA LEU A 479 16.65 -10.68 29.04
C LEU A 479 17.19 -9.34 28.51
N GLU A 480 18.40 -9.34 27.93
CA GLU A 480 18.95 -8.18 27.19
C GLU A 480 18.20 -7.89 25.90
#